data_AF-A0A1C3XUN2-F1
#
_entry.id   AF-A0A1C3XUN2-F1
#
_cell.length_a   1.000
_cell.length_b   1.000
_cell.length_c   1.000
_cell.angle_alpha   90.00
_cell.angle_beta   90.00
_cell.angle_gamma   90.00
#
_symmetry.space_group_name_H-M   'P 1'
#
loop_
_entity.id
_entity.type
_entity.pdbx_description
1 polymer ?
#
loop_
_entity_poly.entity_id
_entity_poly.type
_entity_poly.pdbx_seq_one_letter_code
_entity_poly.pdbx_strand_id
1 'polypeptide(L)' 'MDNPECFPVAHAFQPVYLLPLVELWAGERTGPDALEQAAAIYRAIGMHPPVMRREVDGFIANRL' A
#
# COMPACT_ATOMS: atom_id res chain seq x y z
N MET A 1 -17.64 -5.57 10.15
CA MET A 1 -16.21 -5.69 9.79
C MET A 1 -15.49 -5.89 11.10
N ASP A 2 -15.12 -7.13 11.36
CA ASP A 2 -14.87 -7.59 12.74
C ASP A 2 -13.40 -7.40 13.17
N ASN A 3 -12.50 -7.06 12.23
CA ASN A 3 -11.07 -6.81 12.45
C ASN A 3 -10.53 -5.67 11.56
N PRO A 4 -10.91 -4.40 11.83
CA PRO A 4 -10.47 -3.24 11.03
C PRO A 4 -8.96 -2.96 11.10
N GLU A 5 -8.27 -3.50 12.10
CA GLU A 5 -6.81 -3.45 12.25
C GLU A 5 -6.05 -4.19 11.15
N CYS A 6 -6.69 -5.13 10.46
CA CYS A 6 -6.09 -5.96 9.40
C CYS A 6 -6.51 -5.52 7.99
N PHE A 7 -6.92 -4.26 7.79
CA PHE A 7 -7.44 -3.77 6.51
C PHE A 7 -6.53 -2.69 5.88
N PRO A 8 -5.43 -3.06 5.22
CA PRO A 8 -4.61 -2.13 4.43
C PRO A 8 -5.18 -1.95 3.00
N VAL A 9 -4.95 -0.77 2.41
CA VAL A 9 -5.29 -0.49 1.00
C VAL A 9 -4.03 -0.53 0.15
N ALA A 10 -4.10 -1.20 -1.00
CA ALA A 10 -3.01 -1.32 -1.96
C ALA A 10 -3.43 -0.74 -3.31
N HIS A 11 -2.77 0.33 -3.74
CA HIS A 11 -3.00 0.99 -5.03
C HIS A 11 -1.85 0.68 -5.99
N ALA A 12 -2.14 -0.12 -7.03
CA ALA A 12 -1.15 -0.50 -8.03
C ALA A 12 -1.10 0.52 -9.17
N PHE A 13 0.10 0.79 -9.68
CA PHE A 13 0.30 1.70 -10.81
C PHE A 13 0.05 0.96 -12.11
N GLN A 14 -0.71 1.57 -13.01
CA GLN A 14 -0.99 0.99 -14.31
C GLN A 14 0.02 1.48 -15.37
N PRO A 15 0.58 0.61 -16.22
CA PRO A 15 0.41 -0.84 -16.26
C PRO A 15 1.29 -1.59 -15.24
N VAL A 16 0.65 -2.44 -14.44
CA VAL A 16 1.25 -3.17 -13.29
C VAL A 16 2.42 -4.10 -13.64
N TYR A 17 2.54 -4.48 -14.91
CA TYR A 17 3.61 -5.36 -15.41
C TYR A 17 4.82 -4.61 -15.96
N LEU A 18 4.72 -3.29 -16.21
CA LEU A 18 5.86 -2.44 -16.55
C LEU A 18 6.36 -1.66 -15.35
N LEU A 19 5.45 -1.36 -14.42
CA LEU A 19 5.70 -0.47 -13.29
C LEU A 19 5.36 -1.22 -12.00
N PRO A 20 6.34 -1.91 -11.37
CA PRO A 20 6.12 -2.70 -10.17
C PRO A 20 5.99 -1.82 -8.92
N LEU A 21 5.15 -0.78 -8.96
CA LEU A 21 4.88 0.11 -7.83
C LEU A 21 3.48 -0.15 -7.28
N VAL A 22 3.40 -0.30 -5.96
CA VAL A 22 2.16 -0.50 -5.23
C VAL A 22 2.16 0.37 -3.99
N GLU A 23 1.41 1.47 -3.99
CA GLU A 23 1.30 2.30 -2.78
C GLU A 23 0.45 1.61 -1.73
N LEU A 24 1.01 1.46 -0.52
CA LEU A 24 0.33 0.87 0.63
C LEU A 24 -0.07 1.94 1.63
N TRP A 25 -1.34 1.88 2.05
CA TRP A 25 -1.97 2.85 2.94
C TRP A 25 -2.63 2.13 4.12
N ALA A 26 -2.41 2.67 5.32
CA ALA A 26 -3.16 2.28 6.51
C ALA A 26 -4.37 3.22 6.64
N GLY A 27 -5.57 2.67 6.82
CA GLY A 27 -6.72 3.43 7.26
C GLY A 27 -6.60 3.83 8.74
N GLU A 28 -7.52 4.65 9.25
CA GLU A 28 -7.46 5.19 10.62
C GLU A 28 -7.33 4.12 11.72
N ARG A 29 -7.86 2.92 11.48
CA ARG A 29 -7.87 1.80 12.43
C ARG A 29 -6.90 0.69 12.07
N THR A 30 -6.21 0.77 10.93
CA THR A 30 -5.31 -0.26 10.44
C THR A 30 -4.02 -0.27 11.26
N GLY A 31 -3.65 -1.44 11.78
CA GLY A 31 -2.44 -1.61 12.57
C GLY A 31 -1.17 -1.60 11.71
N PRO A 32 -0.02 -1.19 12.28
CA PRO A 32 1.26 -1.16 11.54
C PRO A 32 1.67 -2.57 11.05
N ASP A 33 1.38 -3.61 11.82
CA ASP A 33 1.70 -5.00 11.49
C ASP A 33 1.03 -5.46 10.18
N ALA A 34 -0.22 -5.03 9.93
CA ALA A 34 -0.94 -5.36 8.70
C ALA A 34 -0.28 -4.73 7.47
N LEU A 35 0.27 -3.53 7.62
CA LEU A 35 0.96 -2.81 6.56
C LEU A 35 2.32 -3.46 6.24
N GLU A 36 3.04 -3.91 7.26
CA GLU A 36 4.30 -4.63 7.10
C GLU A 36 4.08 -6.00 6.44
N GLN A 37 3.05 -6.73 6.84
CA GLN A 37 2.66 -8.00 6.21
C GLN A 37 2.31 -7.80 4.73
N ALA A 38 1.48 -6.80 4.41
CA ALA A 38 1.17 -6.46 3.02
C ALA A 38 2.43 -6.11 2.22
N ALA A 39 3.32 -5.29 2.78
CA ALA A 39 4.58 -4.92 2.13
C ALA A 39 5.48 -6.14 1.87
N ALA A 40 5.54 -7.10 2.79
CA ALA A 40 6.30 -8.33 2.61
C ALA A 40 5.74 -9.18 1.45
N ILE A 41 4.41 -9.31 1.34
CA ILE A 41 3.75 -10.04 0.25
C ILE A 41 4.10 -9.40 -1.10
N TYR A 42 3.95 -8.06 -1.21
CA TYR A 42 4.24 -7.35 -2.44
C TYR A 42 5.73 -7.44 -2.83
N ARG A 43 6.66 -7.35 -1.87
CA ARG A 43 8.09 -7.56 -2.14
C ARG A 43 8.40 -8.97 -2.62
N ALA A 44 7.74 -9.98 -2.07
CA ALA A 44 7.95 -11.38 -2.46
C ALA A 44 7.55 -11.65 -3.93
N ILE A 45 6.59 -10.90 -4.48
CA ILE A 45 6.17 -11.01 -5.89
C ILE A 45 6.93 -10.04 -6.82
N GLY A 46 8.00 -9.41 -6.35
CA GLY A 46 8.82 -8.48 -7.14
C GLY A 46 8.25 -7.06 -7.26
N MET A 47 7.25 -6.71 -6.45
CA MET A 47 6.73 -5.35 -6.37
C MET A 47 7.53 -4.52 -5.37
N HIS A 48 7.54 -3.21 -5.58
CA HIS A 48 8.18 -2.22 -4.72
C HIS A 48 7.10 -1.38 -4.04
N PRO A 49 6.66 -1.76 -2.83
CA PRO A 49 5.63 -1.03 -2.13
C PRO A 49 6.20 0.12 -1.29
N PRO A 50 6.02 1.40 -1.68
CA PRO A 50 6.22 2.51 -0.76
C PRO A 50 5.16 2.44 0.35
N VAL A 51 5.63 2.29 1.58
CA VAL A 51 4.80 2.30 2.78
C VAL A 51 4.55 3.74 3.19
N MET A 52 3.34 4.26 2.97
CA MET A 52 2.99 5.63 3.36
C MET A 52 2.31 5.65 4.72
N ARG A 53 2.89 6.39 5.66
CA ARG A 53 2.37 6.54 7.04
C ARG A 53 1.30 7.61 7.19
N ARG A 54 1.04 8.39 6.14
CA ARG A 54 0.10 9.51 6.19
C ARG A 54 -0.65 9.56 4.87
N GLU A 55 -1.98 9.66 4.94
CA GLU A 55 -2.78 9.91 3.76
C GLU A 55 -2.35 11.26 3.16
N VAL A 56 -1.76 11.23 1.96
CA VAL A 56 -1.55 12.43 1.17
C VAL A 56 -2.64 12.44 0.10
N ASP A 57 -3.56 13.40 0.21
CA ASP A 57 -4.59 13.63 -0.81
C ASP A 57 -3.95 13.72 -2.20
N GLY A 58 -4.23 12.70 -3.02
CA GLY A 58 -3.89 12.65 -4.43
C GLY A 58 -2.97 11.52 -4.90
N PHE A 59 -2.41 10.67 -4.04
CA PHE A 59 -1.33 9.71 -4.39
C PHE A 59 -0.06 10.45 -4.89
N ILE A 60 1.15 9.95 -4.61
CA ILE A 60 2.38 10.64 -5.08
C ILE A 60 2.46 10.60 -6.61
N ALA A 61 1.85 9.57 -7.22
CA ALA A 61 1.69 9.40 -8.66
C ALA A 61 1.15 10.63 -9.39
N ASN A 62 0.11 11.29 -8.83
CA ASN A 62 -0.60 12.36 -9.54
C ASN A 62 -0.03 13.76 -9.26
N ARG A 63 1.16 13.86 -8.63
CA ARG A 63 1.82 15.15 -8.34
C ARG A 63 3.18 15.34 -9.01
N LEU A 64 3.65 14.38 -9.82
CA LEU A 64 4.86 14.52 -10.65
C LEU A 64 4.52 14.98 -12.06
#